data_AF-A0A6N1DQP2-F1
#
_entry.id   AF-A0A6N1DQP2-F1
#
_cell.length_a   1.000
_cell.length_b   1.000
_cell.length_c   1.000
_cell.angle_alpha   90.00
_cell.angle_beta   90.00
_cell.angle_gamma   90.00
#
_symmetry.space_group_name_H-M   'P 1'
#
loop_
_entity.id
_entity.type
_entity.pdbx_description
1 polymer ?
#
loop_
_entity_poly.entity_id
_entity_poly.type
_entity_poly.pdbx_seq_one_letter_code
_entity_poly.pdbx_strand_id
1 'polypeptide(L)'
;MARPRKAAAKKSVKKAGGRTRASTAKKQDAMTNVSAEIARVKEQLMQSGEKLVEAVAKRVQQVKQKLDKAAAKQKTAKDRRVAANKRAKAKGTAAAEQQLEKAKTAYEAALAEAETLRKEYDASKTQLRELKEENAKAAALAKAIDSFEKKWEAKVAKARKKSAGTGRRRGRPRKSAAAKKSAG
;
A
#
# COMPACT_ATOMS: atom_id res chain seq x y z
N MET A 1 69.41 26.73 52.28
CA MET A 1 68.03 27.23 52.44
C MET A 1 67.34 27.21 51.08
N ALA A 2 66.52 26.19 50.78
CA ALA A 2 65.07 26.12 50.99
C ALA A 2 64.24 26.85 49.90
N ARG A 3 63.60 26.06 49.01
CA ARG A 3 62.52 26.46 48.08
C ARG A 3 61.17 26.46 48.83
N PRO A 4 60.08 27.10 48.33
CA PRO A 4 59.20 26.45 47.33
C PRO A 4 58.65 27.43 46.26
N ARG A 5 58.72 27.11 44.97
CA ARG A 5 57.63 26.53 44.13
C ARG A 5 56.22 27.13 44.36
N LYS A 6 55.72 27.90 43.40
CA LYS A 6 54.29 27.95 43.06
C LYS A 6 54.07 27.62 41.59
N ALA A 7 53.46 26.47 41.36
CA ALA A 7 53.01 25.98 40.08
C ALA A 7 51.68 26.67 39.70
N ALA A 8 51.63 27.33 38.55
CA ALA A 8 50.36 27.69 37.93
C ALA A 8 49.87 26.48 37.13
N ALA A 9 48.87 25.81 37.70
CA ALA A 9 48.28 24.59 37.19
C ALA A 9 47.57 24.80 35.84
N LYS A 10 47.81 23.85 34.93
CA LYS A 10 46.99 23.60 33.73
C LYS A 10 45.52 23.45 34.15
N LYS A 11 44.62 24.30 33.65
CA LYS A 11 43.18 23.97 33.60
C LYS A 11 42.79 23.63 32.17
N SER A 12 43.06 22.37 31.82
CA SER A 12 42.26 21.69 30.81
C SER A 12 40.89 21.37 31.43
N VAL A 13 39.81 21.94 30.90
CA VAL A 13 38.48 21.36 31.07
C VAL A 13 37.93 21.07 29.68
N LYS A 14 38.27 19.87 29.20
CA LYS A 14 37.46 19.15 28.21
C LYS A 14 36.03 19.06 28.76
N LYS A 15 35.09 19.78 28.15
CA LYS A 15 33.66 19.46 28.28
C LYS A 15 32.98 19.48 26.92
N ALA A 16 33.49 18.63 26.03
CA ALA A 16 32.81 18.24 24.79
C ALA A 16 32.71 16.72 24.76
N GLY A 17 31.81 16.15 25.56
CA GLY A 17 31.66 14.69 25.65
C GLY A 17 30.25 14.17 25.94
N GLY A 18 29.34 15.00 26.45
CA GLY A 18 28.01 14.53 26.89
C GLY A 18 26.87 14.67 25.87
N ARG A 19 26.96 15.62 24.91
CA ARG A 19 25.82 15.98 24.05
C ARG A 19 25.70 15.18 22.75
N THR A 20 26.71 14.39 22.37
CA THR A 20 26.71 13.67 21.09
C THR A 20 26.05 12.30 21.16
N ARG A 21 26.19 11.54 22.26
CA ARG A 21 25.57 10.21 22.42
C ARG A 21 24.07 10.24 22.63
N ALA A 22 23.55 11.17 23.44
CA ALA A 22 22.12 11.33 23.67
C ALA A 22 21.37 11.80 22.40
N SER A 23 22.02 12.61 21.55
CA SER A 23 21.42 13.04 20.28
C SER A 23 21.54 11.99 19.16
N THR A 24 22.49 11.06 19.24
CA THR A 24 22.54 9.90 18.32
C THR A 24 21.55 8.81 18.71
N ALA A 25 21.35 8.54 20.01
CA ALA A 25 20.34 7.60 20.50
C ALA A 25 18.91 8.05 20.12
N LYS A 26 18.54 9.31 20.39
CA LYS A 26 17.25 9.87 19.96
C LYS A 26 17.02 9.82 18.44
N LYS A 27 18.09 9.96 17.64
CA LYS A 27 18.03 9.80 16.18
C LYS A 27 17.89 8.34 15.75
N GLN A 28 18.39 7.38 16.52
CA GLN A 28 18.19 5.96 16.26
C GLN A 28 16.75 5.53 16.57
N ASP A 29 16.19 5.98 17.70
CA ASP A 29 14.81 5.66 18.09
C ASP A 29 13.78 6.26 17.11
N ALA A 30 14.05 7.49 16.62
CA ALA A 30 13.23 8.10 15.58
C ALA A 30 13.27 7.31 14.26
N MET A 31 14.42 6.76 13.88
CA MET A 31 14.56 5.96 12.65
C MET A 31 13.86 4.61 12.74
N THR A 32 13.92 3.94 13.89
CA THR A 32 13.18 2.68 14.10
C THR A 32 11.67 2.90 14.10
N ASN A 33 11.20 4.03 14.64
CA ASN A 33 9.78 4.38 14.61
C ASN A 33 9.30 4.66 13.18
N VAL A 34 10.06 5.41 12.38
CA VAL A 34 9.72 5.67 10.97
C VAL A 34 9.66 4.38 10.15
N SER A 35 10.61 3.46 10.33
CA SER A 35 10.57 2.15 9.65
C SER A 35 9.36 1.31 10.07
N ALA A 36 9.01 1.31 11.36
CA ALA A 36 7.82 0.61 11.85
C ALA A 36 6.52 1.21 11.29
N GLU A 37 6.42 2.54 11.19
CA GLU A 37 5.28 3.21 10.57
C GLU A 37 5.17 2.92 9.07
N ILE A 38 6.29 2.93 8.34
CA ILE A 38 6.32 2.56 6.92
C ILE A 38 5.82 1.13 6.71
N ALA A 39 6.26 0.18 7.53
CA ALA A 39 5.78 -1.21 7.48
C ALA A 39 4.27 -1.29 7.72
N ARG A 40 3.77 -0.55 8.72
CA ARG A 40 2.34 -0.51 9.05
C ARG A 40 1.49 0.06 7.93
N VAL A 41 1.93 1.16 7.32
CA VAL A 41 1.23 1.82 6.21
C VAL A 41 1.21 0.93 4.96
N LYS A 42 2.33 0.24 4.65
CA LYS A 42 2.37 -0.75 3.55
C LYS A 42 1.34 -1.85 3.75
N GLU A 43 1.30 -2.42 4.95
CA GLU A 43 0.41 -3.52 5.25
C GLU A 43 -1.06 -3.08 5.21
N GLN A 44 -1.38 -1.90 5.76
CA GLN A 44 -2.72 -1.32 5.65
C GLN A 44 -3.12 -1.03 4.20
N LEU A 45 -2.21 -0.54 3.36
CA LEU A 45 -2.47 -0.28 1.95
C LEU A 45 -2.77 -1.58 1.19
N MET A 46 -1.96 -2.62 1.39
CA MET A 46 -2.15 -3.93 0.75
C MET A 46 -3.46 -4.59 1.20
N GLN A 47 -3.72 -4.62 2.52
CA GLN A 47 -4.94 -5.21 3.07
C GLN A 47 -6.20 -4.46 2.63
N SER A 48 -6.16 -3.12 2.56
CA SER A 48 -7.31 -2.33 2.11
C SER A 48 -7.56 -2.53 0.61
N GLY A 49 -6.50 -2.58 -0.21
CA GLY A 49 -6.60 -2.91 -1.63
C GLY A 49 -7.20 -4.28 -1.89
N GLU A 50 -6.74 -5.33 -1.20
CA GLU A 50 -7.30 -6.68 -1.32
C GLU A 50 -8.78 -6.75 -0.92
N LYS A 51 -9.15 -6.11 0.19
CA LYS A 51 -10.55 -6.05 0.65
C LYS A 51 -11.46 -5.35 -0.35
N LEU A 52 -11.01 -4.26 -0.97
CA LEU A 52 -11.77 -3.54 -1.98
C LEU A 52 -11.95 -4.40 -3.25
N VAL A 53 -10.89 -5.06 -3.71
CA VAL A 53 -10.96 -5.98 -4.85
C VAL A 53 -11.95 -7.12 -4.57
N GLU A 54 -11.92 -7.71 -3.38
CA GLU A 54 -12.84 -8.79 -2.99
C GLU A 54 -14.29 -8.29 -2.91
N ALA A 55 -14.53 -7.12 -2.30
CA ALA A 55 -15.87 -6.54 -2.18
C ALA A 55 -16.49 -6.24 -3.55
N VAL A 56 -15.71 -5.66 -4.47
CA VAL A 56 -16.17 -5.39 -5.83
C VAL A 56 -16.36 -6.69 -6.63
N ALA A 57 -15.51 -7.70 -6.43
CA ALA A 57 -15.71 -9.01 -7.05
C ALA A 57 -17.02 -9.68 -6.61
N LYS A 58 -17.36 -9.60 -5.32
CA LYS A 58 -18.65 -10.07 -4.80
C LYS A 58 -19.82 -9.30 -5.41
N ARG A 59 -19.70 -7.97 -5.54
CA ARG A 59 -20.72 -7.14 -6.20
C ARG A 59 -20.92 -7.54 -7.67
N VAL A 60 -19.84 -7.77 -8.42
CA VAL A 60 -19.90 -8.26 -9.81
C VAL A 60 -20.67 -9.58 -9.90
N GLN A 61 -20.40 -10.53 -8.99
CA GLN A 61 -21.14 -11.80 -8.96
C GLN A 61 -22.63 -11.60 -8.63
N GLN A 62 -22.97 -10.74 -7.67
CA GLN A 62 -24.35 -10.44 -7.31
C GLN A 62 -25.12 -9.80 -8.48
N VAL A 63 -24.51 -8.83 -9.17
CA VAL A 63 -25.13 -8.19 -10.34
C VAL A 63 -25.29 -9.20 -11.47
N LYS A 64 -24.31 -10.09 -11.68
CA LYS A 64 -24.42 -11.18 -12.67
C LYS A 64 -25.62 -12.08 -12.39
N GLN A 65 -25.79 -12.53 -11.14
CA GLN A 65 -26.94 -13.37 -10.78
C GLN A 65 -28.29 -12.65 -10.99
N LYS A 66 -28.36 -11.35 -10.71
CA LYS A 66 -29.55 -10.54 -11.00
C LYS A 66 -29.79 -10.44 -12.51
N LEU A 67 -28.74 -10.21 -13.29
CA LEU A 67 -28.80 -10.14 -14.74
C LEU A 67 -29.28 -11.47 -15.34
N ASP A 68 -28.77 -12.61 -14.88
CA ASP A 68 -29.19 -13.93 -15.36
C ASP A 68 -30.69 -14.18 -15.09
N LYS A 69 -31.16 -13.78 -13.90
CA LYS A 69 -32.60 -13.84 -13.55
C LYS A 69 -33.44 -12.89 -14.41
N ALA A 70 -32.97 -11.67 -14.65
CA ALA A 70 -33.65 -10.69 -15.50
C ALA A 70 -33.71 -11.16 -16.96
N ALA A 71 -32.63 -11.75 -17.48
CA ALA A 71 -32.58 -12.34 -18.82
C ALA A 71 -33.57 -13.51 -18.96
N ALA A 72 -33.68 -14.37 -17.93
CA ALA A 72 -34.68 -15.43 -17.90
C ALA A 72 -36.11 -14.86 -17.92
N LYS A 73 -36.40 -13.85 -17.07
CA LYS A 73 -37.69 -13.15 -17.07
C LYS A 73 -37.99 -12.53 -18.43
N GLN A 74 -37.05 -11.82 -19.04
CA GLN A 74 -37.18 -11.21 -20.36
C GLN A 74 -37.53 -12.25 -21.42
N LYS A 75 -36.87 -13.42 -21.42
CA LYS A 75 -37.18 -14.52 -22.32
C LYS A 75 -38.62 -15.00 -22.12
N THR A 76 -39.03 -15.26 -20.88
CA THR A 76 -40.42 -15.70 -20.62
C THR A 76 -41.46 -14.64 -20.99
N ALA A 77 -41.18 -13.36 -20.78
CA ALA A 77 -42.05 -12.25 -21.18
C ALA A 77 -42.14 -12.13 -22.71
N LYS A 78 -41.03 -12.35 -23.42
CA LYS A 78 -40.99 -12.40 -24.89
C LYS A 78 -41.91 -13.50 -25.43
N ASP A 79 -41.80 -14.71 -24.87
CA ASP A 79 -42.60 -15.85 -25.28
C ASP A 79 -44.09 -15.62 -25.01
N ARG A 80 -44.44 -15.06 -23.85
CA ARG A 80 -45.81 -14.63 -23.52
C ARG A 80 -46.34 -13.58 -24.48
N ARG A 81 -45.53 -12.57 -24.84
CA ARG A 81 -45.90 -11.54 -25.83
C ARG A 81 -46.18 -12.16 -27.20
N VAL A 82 -45.33 -13.08 -27.65
CA VAL A 82 -45.53 -13.79 -28.93
C VAL A 82 -46.80 -14.63 -28.90
N ALA A 83 -47.07 -15.35 -27.80
CA ALA A 83 -48.28 -16.15 -27.65
C ALA A 83 -49.54 -15.27 -27.62
N ALA A 84 -49.52 -14.16 -26.88
CA ALA A 84 -50.62 -13.19 -26.85
C ALA A 84 -50.87 -12.58 -28.23
N ASN A 85 -49.82 -12.26 -28.98
CA ASN A 85 -49.95 -11.73 -30.34
C ASN A 85 -50.60 -12.73 -31.30
N LYS A 86 -50.20 -14.01 -31.24
CA LYS A 86 -50.85 -15.07 -32.01
C LYS A 86 -52.34 -15.20 -31.66
N ARG A 87 -52.70 -15.14 -30.38
CA ARG A 87 -54.10 -15.20 -29.92
C ARG A 87 -54.92 -13.99 -30.37
N ALA A 88 -54.36 -12.78 -30.28
CA ALA A 88 -55.01 -11.56 -30.75
C ALA A 88 -55.29 -11.63 -32.25
N LYS A 89 -54.31 -12.06 -33.06
CA LYS A 89 -54.48 -12.25 -34.51
C LYS A 89 -55.50 -13.34 -34.87
N ALA A 90 -55.58 -14.40 -34.08
CA ALA A 90 -56.50 -15.51 -34.35
C ALA A 90 -57.95 -15.21 -33.94
N LYS A 91 -58.17 -14.51 -32.82
CA LYS A 91 -59.50 -14.29 -32.25
C LYS A 91 -60.07 -12.89 -32.49
N GLY A 92 -59.23 -11.87 -32.65
CA GLY A 92 -59.66 -10.48 -32.87
C GLY A 92 -60.51 -9.85 -31.76
N THR A 93 -60.64 -10.49 -30.59
CA THR A 93 -61.47 -9.98 -29.50
C THR A 93 -60.75 -8.87 -28.72
N ALA A 94 -61.48 -7.86 -28.25
CA ALA A 94 -60.95 -6.80 -27.38
C ALA A 94 -60.19 -7.34 -26.15
N ALA A 95 -60.67 -8.44 -25.55
CA ALA A 95 -59.98 -9.09 -24.43
C ALA A 95 -58.59 -9.64 -24.82
N ALA A 96 -58.43 -10.17 -26.05
CA ALA A 96 -57.16 -10.67 -26.55
C ALA A 96 -56.18 -9.54 -26.88
N GLU A 97 -56.68 -8.42 -27.40
CA GLU A 97 -55.89 -7.20 -27.61
C GLU A 97 -55.41 -6.60 -26.29
N GLN A 98 -56.27 -6.53 -25.27
CA GLN A 98 -55.86 -6.11 -23.93
C GLN A 98 -54.79 -7.03 -23.32
N GLN A 99 -54.88 -8.35 -23.53
CA GLN A 99 -53.83 -9.28 -23.10
C GLN A 99 -52.51 -9.06 -23.86
N LEU A 100 -52.57 -8.73 -25.15
CA LEU A 100 -51.40 -8.40 -25.94
C LEU A 100 -50.71 -7.13 -25.40
N GLU A 101 -51.46 -6.07 -25.11
CA GLU A 101 -50.90 -4.84 -24.54
C GLU A 101 -50.24 -5.09 -23.18
N LYS A 102 -50.89 -5.83 -22.29
CA LYS A 102 -50.28 -6.25 -21.00
C LYS A 102 -49.00 -7.06 -21.19
N ALA A 103 -48.93 -7.91 -22.22
CA ALA A 103 -47.74 -8.69 -22.50
C ALA A 103 -46.62 -7.86 -23.13
N LYS A 104 -46.95 -6.83 -23.93
CA LYS A 104 -45.98 -5.88 -24.48
C LYS A 104 -45.34 -5.05 -23.37
N THR A 105 -46.15 -4.46 -22.49
CA THR A 105 -45.65 -3.64 -21.37
C THR A 105 -44.79 -4.46 -20.41
N ALA A 106 -45.20 -5.69 -20.09
CA ALA A 106 -44.39 -6.59 -19.27
C ALA A 106 -43.05 -6.97 -19.93
N TYR A 107 -43.03 -7.15 -21.26
CA TYR A 107 -41.80 -7.41 -21.99
C TYR A 107 -40.86 -6.21 -22.01
N GLU A 108 -41.39 -5.00 -22.25
CA GLU A 108 -40.61 -3.76 -22.25
C GLU A 108 -40.01 -3.48 -20.87
N ALA A 109 -40.78 -3.66 -19.80
CA ALA A 109 -40.28 -3.53 -18.44
C ALA A 109 -39.14 -4.55 -18.14
N ALA A 110 -39.31 -5.81 -18.54
CA ALA A 110 -38.29 -6.84 -18.34
C ALA A 110 -37.03 -6.58 -19.20
N LEU A 111 -37.19 -6.00 -20.39
CA LEU A 111 -36.09 -5.62 -21.27
C LEU A 111 -35.30 -4.45 -20.67
N ALA A 112 -35.99 -3.42 -20.16
CA ALA A 112 -35.36 -2.30 -19.48
C ALA A 112 -34.58 -2.74 -18.23
N GLU A 113 -35.16 -3.63 -17.40
CA GLU A 113 -34.48 -4.20 -16.22
C GLU A 113 -33.21 -4.99 -16.61
N ALA A 114 -33.27 -5.78 -17.68
CA ALA A 114 -32.12 -6.54 -18.15
C ALA A 114 -31.02 -5.62 -18.70
N GLU A 115 -31.37 -4.54 -19.40
CA GLU A 115 -30.41 -3.56 -19.93
C GLU A 115 -29.73 -2.75 -18.83
N THR A 116 -30.47 -2.31 -17.80
CA THR A 116 -29.88 -1.59 -16.66
C THR A 116 -28.90 -2.49 -15.91
N LEU A 117 -29.29 -3.72 -15.60
CA LEU A 117 -28.40 -4.69 -14.93
C LEU A 117 -27.18 -5.04 -15.78
N ARG A 118 -27.30 -5.05 -17.11
CA ARG A 118 -26.16 -5.29 -18.00
C ARG A 118 -25.16 -4.13 -17.93
N LYS A 119 -25.64 -2.88 -17.97
CA LYS A 119 -24.79 -1.69 -17.80
C LYS A 119 -24.10 -1.69 -16.43
N GLU A 120 -24.83 -2.01 -15.37
CA GLU A 120 -24.26 -2.13 -14.02
C GLU A 120 -23.20 -3.23 -13.92
N TYR A 121 -23.43 -4.37 -14.60
CA TYR A 121 -22.48 -5.48 -14.63
C TYR A 121 -21.19 -5.07 -15.34
N ASP A 122 -21.29 -4.45 -16.51
CA ASP A 122 -20.15 -3.99 -17.29
C ASP A 122 -19.36 -2.91 -16.54
N ALA A 123 -20.04 -1.94 -15.92
CA ALA A 123 -19.42 -0.92 -15.09
C ALA A 123 -18.66 -1.54 -13.89
N SER A 124 -19.30 -2.48 -13.18
CA SER A 124 -18.68 -3.16 -12.03
C SER A 124 -17.46 -3.99 -12.44
N LYS A 125 -17.49 -4.59 -13.64
CA LYS A 125 -16.38 -5.36 -14.19
C LYS A 125 -15.19 -4.47 -14.55
N THR A 126 -15.45 -3.30 -15.12
CA THR A 126 -14.42 -2.29 -15.40
C THR A 126 -13.78 -1.80 -14.10
N GLN A 127 -14.59 -1.43 -13.10
CA GLN A 127 -14.10 -1.03 -11.78
C GLN A 127 -13.24 -2.13 -11.13
N LEU A 128 -13.65 -3.39 -11.22
CA LEU A 128 -12.86 -4.51 -10.70
C LEU A 128 -11.49 -4.62 -11.38
N ARG A 129 -11.43 -4.37 -12.69
CA ARG A 129 -10.18 -4.39 -13.44
C ARG A 129 -9.26 -3.26 -13.00
N GLU A 130 -9.79 -2.04 -12.93
CA GLU A 130 -9.04 -0.86 -12.50
C GLU A 130 -8.48 -1.05 -11.08
N LEU A 131 -9.29 -1.52 -10.13
CA LEU A 131 -8.84 -1.80 -8.76
C LEU A 131 -7.76 -2.88 -8.70
N LYS A 132 -7.83 -3.92 -9.55
CA LYS A 132 -6.77 -4.93 -9.63
C LYS A 132 -5.46 -4.33 -10.15
N GLU A 133 -5.53 -3.45 -11.15
CA GLU A 133 -4.36 -2.76 -11.69
C GLU A 133 -3.76 -1.79 -10.65
N GLU A 134 -4.60 -1.05 -9.91
CA GLU A 134 -4.17 -0.20 -8.80
C GLU A 134 -3.54 -1.00 -7.66
N ASN A 135 -4.15 -2.12 -7.27
CA ASN A 135 -3.59 -2.99 -6.23
C ASN A 135 -2.24 -3.59 -6.67
N ALA A 136 -2.09 -3.94 -7.95
CA ALA A 136 -0.80 -4.39 -8.50
C ALA A 136 0.27 -3.28 -8.46
N LYS A 137 -0.11 -2.02 -8.75
CA LYS A 137 0.79 -0.86 -8.61
C LYS A 137 1.18 -0.62 -7.16
N ALA A 138 0.23 -0.72 -6.22
CA ALA A 138 0.49 -0.62 -4.78
C ALA A 138 1.48 -1.70 -4.31
N ALA A 139 1.31 -2.94 -4.76
CA ALA A 139 2.24 -4.04 -4.48
C ALA A 139 3.64 -3.79 -5.05
N ALA A 140 3.74 -3.21 -6.25
CA ALA A 140 5.02 -2.83 -6.85
C ALA A 140 5.71 -1.71 -6.05
N LEU A 141 4.95 -0.70 -5.60
CA LEU A 141 5.45 0.37 -4.73
C LEU A 141 5.96 -0.18 -3.39
N ALA A 142 5.23 -1.11 -2.76
CA ALA A 142 5.68 -1.77 -1.53
C ALA A 142 7.06 -2.43 -1.71
N LYS A 143 7.26 -3.18 -2.80
CA LYS A 143 8.56 -3.80 -3.14
C LYS A 143 9.68 -2.78 -3.38
N ALA A 144 9.34 -1.64 -4.00
CA ALA A 144 10.30 -0.56 -4.23
C ALA A 144 10.76 0.05 -2.91
N ILE A 145 9.83 0.26 -1.96
CA ILE A 145 10.16 0.76 -0.62
C ILE A 145 11.00 -0.28 0.15
N ASP A 146 10.69 -1.58 0.09
CA ASP A 146 11.52 -2.62 0.73
C ASP A 146 12.97 -2.58 0.21
N SER A 147 13.13 -2.39 -1.10
CA SER A 147 14.43 -2.28 -1.75
C SER A 147 15.17 -1.01 -1.31
N PHE A 148 14.44 0.09 -1.11
CA PHE A 148 14.98 1.33 -0.58
C PHE A 148 15.44 1.17 0.87
N GLU A 149 14.61 0.57 1.75
CA GLU A 149 14.93 0.33 3.16
C GLU A 149 16.19 -0.53 3.30
N LYS A 150 16.31 -1.62 2.54
CA LYS A 150 17.52 -2.47 2.53
C LYS A 150 18.78 -1.68 2.12
N LYS A 151 18.70 -0.87 1.06
CA LYS A 151 19.83 -0.05 0.60
C LYS A 151 20.19 1.02 1.62
N TRP A 152 19.19 1.61 2.28
CA TRP A 152 19.36 2.61 3.31
C TRP A 152 20.04 2.04 4.55
N GLU A 153 19.55 0.91 5.06
CA GLU A 153 20.16 0.18 6.18
C GLU A 153 21.61 -0.20 5.89
N ALA A 154 21.90 -0.69 4.68
CA ALA A 154 23.26 -1.01 4.26
C ALA A 154 24.17 0.23 4.26
N LYS A 155 23.68 1.40 3.82
CA LYS A 155 24.42 2.67 3.90
C LYS A 155 24.67 3.10 5.34
N VAL A 156 23.65 3.04 6.20
CA VAL A 156 23.76 3.37 7.63
C VAL A 156 24.76 2.43 8.32
N ALA A 157 24.71 1.12 8.04
CA ALA A 157 25.65 0.14 8.58
C ALA A 157 27.10 0.41 8.13
N LYS A 158 27.31 0.77 6.86
CA LYS A 158 28.63 1.17 6.35
C LYS A 158 29.16 2.44 7.03
N ALA A 159 28.30 3.44 7.26
CA ALA A 159 28.68 4.65 7.97
C ALA A 159 29.09 4.36 9.42
N ARG A 160 28.38 3.46 10.12
CA ARG A 160 28.73 3.00 11.47
C ARG A 160 30.08 2.27 11.52
N LYS A 161 30.39 1.42 10.54
CA LYS A 161 31.69 0.73 10.46
C LYS A 161 32.86 1.72 10.22
N LYS A 162 32.66 2.75 9.38
CA LYS A 162 33.69 3.77 9.12
C LYS A 162 34.01 4.64 10.34
N SER A 163 33.03 4.98 11.18
CA SER A 163 33.26 5.78 12.38
C SER A 163 33.92 5.00 13.53
N ALA A 164 33.74 3.68 13.59
CA ALA A 164 34.42 2.82 14.56
C ALA A 164 35.91 2.59 14.24
N GLY A 165 36.31 2.65 12.97
CA GLY A 165 37.69 2.40 12.51
C GLY A 165 38.67 3.56 12.72
N THR A 166 38.20 4.81 12.77
CA THR A 166 39.07 6.00 12.88
C THR A 166 39.54 6.30 14.30
N GLY A 167 39.01 5.62 15.32
CA GLY A 167 39.39 5.84 16.73
C GLY A 167 40.68 5.12 17.19
N ARG A 168 41.21 4.15 16.43
CA ARG A 168 42.23 3.22 16.95
C ARG A 168 43.67 3.47 16.48
N ARG A 169 43.97 4.60 15.83
CA ARG A 169 45.30 4.86 15.21
C ARG A 169 46.14 5.98 15.84
N ARG A 170 45.80 6.49 17.03
CA ARG A 170 46.64 7.48 17.76
C ARG A 170 46.93 7.02 19.18
N GLY A 171 47.75 5.98 19.31
CA GLY A 171 48.13 5.45 20.62
C GLY A 171 49.36 4.55 20.60
N ARG A 172 50.30 4.73 19.66
CA ARG A 172 51.61 4.09 19.77
C ARG A 172 52.58 5.11 20.37
N PRO A 173 52.95 4.99 21.66
CA PRO A 173 53.98 5.85 22.23
C PRO A 173 55.29 5.58 21.49
N ARG A 174 55.88 6.64 20.91
CA ARG A 174 57.24 6.61 20.37
C ARG A 174 58.18 6.48 21.58
N LYS A 175 58.89 5.34 21.70
CA LYS A 175 60.04 5.22 22.60
C LYS A 175 61.14 6.12 22.06
N SER A 176 61.41 7.22 22.75
CA SER A 176 62.61 8.03 22.55
C SER A 176 63.80 7.33 23.20
N ALA A 177 64.75 6.83 22.40
CA ALA A 177 66.05 6.40 22.90
C ALA A 177 66.86 7.65 23.28
N ALA A 178 67.22 7.79 24.56
CA ALA A 178 68.13 8.82 25.03
C ALA A 178 69.57 8.42 24.63
N ALA A 179 70.21 9.22 23.79
CA ALA A 179 71.63 9.11 23.50
C ALA A 179 72.44 9.52 24.75
N LYS A 180 73.13 8.56 25.37
CA LYS A 180 74.27 8.84 26.24
C LYS A 180 75.45 9.20 25.34
N LYS A 181 75.88 10.46 25.35
CA LYS A 181 77.27 10.82 25.04
C LYS A 181 77.92 11.22 26.36
N SER A 182 78.86 10.40 26.80
CA SER A 182 79.85 10.72 27.83
C SER A 182 80.75 11.85 27.32
N ALA A 183 80.88 12.91 28.11
CA ALA A 183 81.99 13.84 28.00
C ALA A 183 83.25 13.16 28.57
N GLY A 184 84.38 13.37 27.90
CA GLY A 184 85.70 13.13 28.48
C GLY A 184 86.06 14.20 29.51
#